data_AF-A0ABD7QRM4-F1
#
_entry.id   AF-A0ABD7QRM4-F1
#
_cell.length_a   1.000
_cell.length_b   1.000
_cell.length_c   1.000
_cell.angle_alpha   90.00
_cell.angle_beta   90.00
_cell.angle_gamma   90.00
#
_symmetry.space_group_name_H-M   'P 1'
#
loop_
_entity.id
_entity.type
_entity.pdbx_description
1 polymer ?
#
loop_
_entity_poly.entity_id
_entity_poly.type
_entity_poly.pdbx_seq_one_letter_code
_entity_poly.pdbx_strand_id
1 'polypeptide(L)' 'MQKVTPDWSTYLAQMEQILGLELDEARRAELQLQFSRIAAMAEPLMAFPLDERLEIAGVYKA' A
#
# COMPACT_ATOMS: atom_id res chain seq x y z
N MET A 1 -1.71 -7.17 -18.18
CA MET A 1 -2.71 -6.74 -17.17
C MET A 1 -2.72 -5.23 -17.13
N GLN A 2 -3.88 -4.60 -17.20
CA GLN A 2 -4.00 -3.15 -17.09
C GLN A 2 -3.74 -2.78 -15.63
N LYS A 3 -2.65 -2.08 -15.34
CA LYS A 3 -2.39 -1.57 -13.99
C LYS A 3 -3.43 -0.50 -13.70
N VAL A 4 -4.39 -0.80 -12.83
CA VAL A 4 -5.27 0.22 -12.26
C VAL A 4 -4.42 1.01 -11.27
N THR A 5 -4.15 2.27 -11.56
CA THR A 5 -3.54 3.17 -10.55
C THR A 5 -4.54 3.31 -9.42
N PRO A 6 -4.20 2.91 -8.19
CA PRO A 6 -5.13 3.04 -7.07
C PRO A 6 -5.43 4.52 -6.82
N ASP A 7 -6.71 4.85 -6.65
CA ASP A 7 -7.08 6.14 -6.09
C ASP A 7 -6.80 6.11 -4.58
N TRP A 8 -5.66 6.68 -4.19
CA TRP A 8 -5.22 6.74 -2.80
C TRP A 8 -6.16 7.51 -1.89
N SER A 9 -6.94 8.46 -2.42
CA SER A 9 -7.91 9.20 -1.61
C SER A 9 -9.07 8.31 -1.18
N THR A 10 -9.61 7.52 -2.11
CA THR A 10 -10.64 6.52 -1.84
C THR A 10 -10.12 5.43 -0.90
N TYR A 11 -8.90 4.94 -1.13
CA TYR A 11 -8.27 3.94 -0.25
C TYR A 11 -8.11 4.45 1.20
N LEU A 12 -7.63 5.69 1.38
CA LEU A 12 -7.45 6.28 2.71
C LEU A 12 -8.78 6.44 3.44
N ALA A 13 -9.83 6.92 2.76
CA ALA A 13 -11.15 7.06 3.36
C ALA A 13 -11.72 5.70 3.84
N GLN A 14 -11.48 4.63 3.08
CA GLN A 14 -11.88 3.27 3.48
C GLN A 14 -11.07 2.76 4.67
N MET A 15 -9.74 2.96 4.66
CA MET A 15 -8.87 2.49 5.74
C MET A 15 -9.09 3.25 7.04
N GLU A 16 -9.42 4.54 6.98
CA GLU A 16 -9.81 5.33 8.15
C GLU A 16 -11.00 4.69 8.89
N GLN A 17 -12.03 4.28 8.13
CA GLN A 17 -13.19 3.60 8.68
C GLN A 17 -12.87 2.19 9.21
N ILE A 18 -12.13 1.39 8.43
CA ILE A 18 -11.82 -0.01 8.78
C ILE A 18 -10.93 -0.09 10.04
N LEU A 19 -9.99 0.84 10.17
CA LEU A 19 -9.04 0.86 11.28
C LEU A 19 -9.53 1.69 12.48
N GLY A 20 -10.67 2.37 12.36
CA GLY A 20 -11.22 3.21 13.42
C GLY A 20 -10.30 4.38 13.79
N LEU A 21 -9.67 4.99 12.80
CA LEU A 21 -8.76 6.13 12.99
C LEU A 21 -9.51 7.44 12.80
N GLU A 22 -9.08 8.50 13.50
CA GLU A 22 -9.58 9.86 13.27
C GLU A 22 -8.47 10.69 12.60
N LEU A 23 -8.71 11.12 11.37
CA LEU A 23 -7.78 11.93 10.60
C LEU A 23 -8.39 13.27 10.21
N ASP A 24 -7.78 14.35 10.69
CA ASP A 24 -8.06 15.68 10.17
C ASP A 24 -7.62 15.81 8.69
N GLU A 25 -8.08 16.89 8.05
CA GLU A 25 -7.80 17.14 6.63
C GLU A 25 -6.29 17.24 6.33
N ALA A 26 -5.52 17.85 7.23
CA ALA A 26 -4.08 18.01 7.04
C ALA A 26 -3.36 16.67 7.06
N ARG A 27 -3.74 15.77 7.98
CA ARG A 27 -3.20 14.40 8.06
C ARG A 27 -3.61 13.56 6.86
N ARG A 28 -4.86 13.67 6.40
CA ARG A 28 -5.33 12.96 5.20
C ARG A 28 -4.54 13.39 3.95
N ALA A 29 -4.32 14.68 3.77
CA ALA A 29 -3.53 15.22 2.66
C ALA A 29 -2.07 14.74 2.70
N GLU A 30 -1.45 14.75 3.87
CA GLU A 30 -0.07 14.26 4.03
C GLU A 30 0.03 12.75 3.76
N LEU A 31 -0.90 11.95 4.30
CA LEU A 31 -0.93 10.51 4.03
C LEU A 31 -1.11 10.21 2.54
N GLN A 32 -1.98 10.96 1.84
CA GLN A 32 -2.16 10.79 0.39
C GLN A 32 -0.85 11.01 -0.38
N LEU A 33 -0.09 12.05 -0.02
CA LEU A 33 1.23 12.32 -0.61
C LEU A 33 2.23 11.19 -0.32
N GLN A 34 2.31 10.73 0.93
CA GLN A 34 3.24 9.67 1.31
C GLN A 34 2.89 8.32 0.67
N PHE A 35 1.60 7.98 0.59
CA PHE A 35 1.15 6.76 -0.09
C PHE A 35 1.50 6.79 -1.57
N SER A 36 1.32 7.94 -2.23
CA SER A 36 1.73 8.12 -3.63
C SER A 36 3.23 7.89 -3.84
N ARG A 37 4.07 8.38 -2.91
CA ARG A 37 5.53 8.16 -2.95
C ARG A 37 5.92 6.71 -2.70
N ILE A 38 5.31 6.07 -1.70
CA ILE A 38 5.53 4.65 -1.39
C ILE A 38 5.13 3.78 -2.58
N ALA A 39 4.00 4.07 -3.21
CA ALA A 39 3.55 3.35 -4.40
C ALA A 39 4.57 3.45 -5.55
N ALA A 40 5.14 4.62 -5.78
CA ALA A 40 6.20 4.79 -6.77
C ALA A 40 7.47 4.00 -6.40
N MET A 41 7.87 4.00 -5.13
CA MET A 41 9.01 3.21 -4.65
C MET A 41 8.76 1.69 -4.71
N ALA A 42 7.51 1.26 -4.54
CA ALA A 42 7.10 -0.14 -4.61
C ALA A 42 6.88 -0.63 -6.05
N GLU A 43 6.72 0.27 -7.03
CA GLU A 43 6.45 -0.12 -8.41
C GLU A 43 7.47 -1.11 -8.99
N PRO A 44 8.79 -0.94 -8.79
CA PRO A 44 9.79 -1.92 -9.25
C PRO A 44 9.61 -3.29 -8.61
N LEU A 45 9.25 -3.33 -7.31
CA LEU A 45 8.99 -4.58 -6.60
C LEU A 45 7.75 -5.29 -7.13
N MET A 46 6.67 -4.55 -7.40
CA MET A 46 5.44 -5.11 -7.98
C MET A 46 5.62 -5.57 -9.43
N ALA A 47 6.61 -5.03 -10.15
CA ALA A 47 6.95 -5.45 -11.50
C ALA A 47 7.87 -6.67 -11.54
N PHE A 48 8.49 -7.03 -10.40
CA PHE A 48 9.38 -8.17 -10.32
C PHE A 48 8.57 -9.48 -10.40
N PRO A 49 8.90 -10.41 -11.31
CA PRO A 49 8.19 -11.69 -11.42
C PRO A 49 8.46 -12.53 -10.17
N LEU A 50 7.40 -13.06 -9.58
CA LEU A 50 7.48 -13.98 -8.46
C LEU A 50 7.38 -15.42 -8.97
N ASP A 51 8.28 -16.29 -8.51
CA ASP A 51 8.15 -17.73 -8.74
C ASP A 51 6.96 -18.29 -7.94
N GLU A 52 6.37 -19.39 -8.41
CA GLU A 52 5.21 -20.03 -7.75
C GLU A 52 5.49 -20.50 -6.31
N ARG A 53 6.77 -20.63 -5.93
CA ARG A 53 7.24 -21.12 -4.63
C ARG A 53 8.18 -20.14 -3.95
N LEU A 54 7.79 -18.88 -3.85
CA LEU A 54 8.50 -17.94 -2.98
C LEU A 54 8.26 -18.31 -1.52
N GLU A 55 9.27 -18.94 -0.88
CA GLU A 55 9.32 -18.98 0.58
C GLU A 55 9.54 -17.56 1.10
N ILE A 56 8.72 -17.14 2.07
CA ILE A 56 8.87 -15.84 2.72
C ILE A 56 10.25 -15.80 3.39
N ALA A 57 10.91 -14.64 3.43
CA ALA A 57 12.21 -14.47 4.09
C ALA A 57 12.09 -14.73 5.61
N GLY A 58 12.14 -16.00 6.01
CA GLY A 58 12.04 -16.47 7.39
C GLY A 58 10.99 -17.57 7.56
N VAL A 59 11.45 -18.82 7.68
CA VAL A 59 10.63 -19.88 8.28
C VAL A 59 10.62 -19.63 9.79
N TYR A 60 9.45 -19.31 10.35
CA TYR A 60 9.26 -19.29 11.79
C TYR A 60 9.63 -20.66 12.37
N LYS A 61 10.59 -20.70 13.29
CA LYS A 61 10.92 -21.89 14.07
C LYS A 61 10.25 -21.75 15.43
N ALA A 62 9.21 -22.55 15.67
CA ALA A 62 8.56 -22.70 16.96
C ALA A 62 9.45 -23.49 17.95
#